data_AF-E4XA08-F1
#
_entry.id   AF-E4XA08-F1
#
_cell.length_a   1.000
_cell.length_b   1.000
_cell.length_c   1.000
_cell.angle_alpha   90.00
_cell.angle_beta   90.00
_cell.angle_gamma   90.00
#
_symmetry.space_group_name_H-M   'P 1'
#
loop_
_entity.id
_entity.type
_entity.pdbx_description
1 polymer ?
#
loop_
_entity_poly.entity_id
_entity_poly.type
_entity_poly.pdbx_seq_one_letter_code
_entity_poly.pdbx_strand_id
1 'polypeptide(L)'
;METTAIKEIIITSQQELKIDQKATIKFLSRINAGSFGGVFKGQLDEKNRKTGRIQKERVVVKIEAKECDYPQLSLEHGFYSHIHERSSTFIDGIPFFHRFLKDVKLEYRLKKAPNAAPRFGRFNCLVIEELGLDLSDVRKKFDQGLPFGVWVDLIIQIFDIMKYLFKDRVFLIINLRNNH
;
A
#
# COMPACT_ATOMS: atom_id res chain seq x y z
N MET A 1 0.07 2.31 27.60
CA MET A 1 0.56 1.12 26.86
C MET A 1 1.75 1.58 26.04
N GLU A 2 2.90 0.90 26.10
CA GLU A 2 4.00 1.21 25.19
C GLU A 2 3.59 0.89 23.75
N THR A 3 3.38 1.93 22.94
CA THR A 3 3.20 1.80 21.50
C THR A 3 4.52 1.33 20.90
N THR A 4 4.62 0.02 20.65
CA THR A 4 5.80 -0.55 20.00
C THR A 4 5.83 -0.07 18.55
N ALA A 5 6.87 0.69 18.18
CA ALA A 5 7.04 1.18 16.81
C ALA A 5 7.08 0.03 15.80
N ILE A 6 6.46 0.19 14.62
CA ILE A 6 6.37 -0.90 13.62
C ILE A 6 7.75 -1.32 13.09
N LYS A 7 8.72 -0.40 13.06
CA LYS A 7 10.12 -0.75 12.76
C LYS A 7 10.71 -1.81 13.70
N GLU A 8 10.19 -1.94 14.92
CA GLU A 8 10.65 -2.89 15.95
C GLU A 8 9.91 -4.24 15.91
N ILE A 9 8.85 -4.35 15.11
CA ILE A 9 8.09 -5.59 15.00
C ILE A 9 8.52 -6.39 13.76
N ILE A 10 8.27 -7.68 13.75
CA ILE A 10 8.38 -8.61 12.63
C ILE A 10 6.97 -9.16 12.42
N ILE A 11 6.36 -8.89 11.27
CA ILE A 11 5.16 -9.61 10.84
C ILE A 11 5.64 -10.83 10.10
N THR A 12 5.17 -12.00 10.54
CA THR A 12 5.64 -13.28 10.03
C THR A 12 5.25 -13.40 8.55
N SER A 13 6.23 -13.61 7.66
CA SER A 13 6.08 -13.74 6.19
C SER A 13 5.32 -14.99 5.72
N GLN A 14 4.58 -15.61 6.62
CA GLN A 14 3.70 -16.76 6.37
C GLN A 14 2.29 -16.48 6.90
N GLN A 15 2.03 -15.27 7.40
CA GLN A 15 0.70 -14.90 7.86
C GLN A 15 -0.22 -14.75 6.65
N GLU A 16 -1.34 -15.46 6.71
CA GLU A 16 -2.45 -15.31 5.79
C GLU A 16 -3.57 -14.52 6.46
N LEU A 17 -3.99 -13.43 5.82
CA LEU A 17 -5.14 -12.65 6.20
C LEU A 17 -6.32 -13.06 5.32
N LYS A 18 -7.24 -13.83 5.89
CA LYS A 18 -8.52 -14.14 5.24
C LYS A 18 -9.41 -12.90 5.31
N ILE A 19 -9.75 -12.35 4.16
CA ILE A 19 -10.61 -11.16 4.06
C ILE A 19 -12.06 -11.61 4.08
N ASP A 20 -12.38 -12.60 3.26
CA ASP A 20 -13.67 -13.25 3.17
C ASP A 20 -13.51 -14.68 2.63
N GLN A 21 -14.61 -15.34 2.24
CA GLN A 21 -14.57 -16.69 1.66
C GLN A 21 -13.90 -16.78 0.28
N LYS A 22 -13.55 -15.65 -0.34
CA LYS A 22 -13.11 -15.52 -1.72
C LYS A 22 -11.73 -14.89 -1.84
N ALA A 23 -11.27 -14.12 -0.85
CA ALA A 23 -10.01 -13.40 -0.92
C ALA A 23 -9.13 -13.65 0.30
N THR A 24 -7.85 -13.92 0.05
CA THR A 24 -6.82 -14.05 1.09
C THR A 24 -5.59 -13.25 0.70
N ILE A 25 -4.98 -12.57 1.66
CA ILE A 25 -3.68 -11.88 1.47
C ILE A 25 -2.60 -12.65 2.21
N LYS A 26 -1.51 -12.95 1.52
CA LYS A 26 -0.32 -13.53 2.12
C LYS A 26 0.76 -12.47 2.21
N PHE A 27 1.33 -12.26 3.39
CA PHE A 27 2.50 -11.39 3.57
C PHE A 27 3.74 -12.17 3.13
N LEU A 28 4.60 -11.58 2.30
CA LEU A 28 5.76 -12.28 1.73
C LEU A 28 7.08 -11.75 2.24
N SER A 29 7.31 -10.44 2.14
CA SER A 29 8.54 -9.81 2.63
C SER A 29 8.30 -8.36 2.97
N ARG A 30 9.10 -7.81 3.88
CA ARG A 30 9.05 -6.38 4.19
C ARG A 30 9.87 -5.59 3.18
N ILE A 31 9.28 -4.53 2.63
CA ILE A 31 9.96 -3.55 1.77
C ILE A 31 10.55 -2.44 2.64
N ASN A 32 9.72 -1.86 3.53
CA ASN A 32 10.11 -0.72 4.34
C ASN A 32 9.35 -0.71 5.68
N ALA A 33 9.85 0.00 6.69
CA ALA A 33 9.13 0.25 7.93
C ALA A 33 9.51 1.62 8.52
N GLY A 34 8.48 2.37 8.91
CA GLY A 34 8.61 3.60 9.69
C GLY A 34 8.20 3.40 11.15
N SER A 35 8.05 4.51 11.87
CA SER A 35 7.63 4.48 13.28
C SER A 35 6.21 3.97 13.45
N PHE A 36 5.28 4.40 12.59
CA PHE A 36 3.84 4.13 12.71
C PHE A 36 3.31 3.11 11.70
N GLY A 37 4.10 2.82 10.66
CA GLY A 37 3.68 2.08 9.48
C GLY A 37 4.73 1.10 8.98
N GLY A 38 4.30 0.12 8.18
CA GLY A 38 5.16 -0.83 7.49
C GLY A 38 4.65 -1.10 6.08
N VAL A 39 5.57 -1.39 5.16
CA VAL A 39 5.26 -1.69 3.76
C VAL A 39 5.79 -3.08 3.44
N PHE A 40 4.92 -3.95 2.92
CA PHE A 40 5.22 -5.35 2.67
C PHE A 40 4.86 -5.73 1.23
N LYS A 41 5.66 -6.58 0.61
CA LYS A 41 5.22 -7.38 -0.53
C LYS A 41 4.22 -8.41 -0.05
N GLY A 42 3.18 -8.63 -0.84
CA GLY A 42 2.15 -9.61 -0.59
C GLY A 42 1.70 -10.33 -1.85
N GLN A 43 0.86 -11.33 -1.65
CA GLN A 43 0.09 -11.99 -2.70
C GLN A 43 -1.38 -11.93 -2.34
N LEU A 44 -2.20 -11.44 -3.26
CA LEU A 44 -3.64 -11.47 -3.16
C LEU A 44 -4.15 -12.68 -3.96
N ASP A 45 -4.77 -13.63 -3.26
CA ASP A 45 -5.42 -14.79 -3.84
C ASP A 45 -6.93 -14.55 -3.88
N GLU A 46 -7.49 -14.34 -5.07
CA GLU A 46 -8.94 -14.13 -5.26
C GLU A 46 -9.59 -15.27 -6.04
N LYS A 47 -10.67 -15.82 -5.48
CA LYS A 47 -11.48 -16.84 -6.13
C LYS A 47 -12.44 -16.20 -7.12
N ASN A 48 -12.24 -16.49 -8.41
CA ASN A 48 -13.17 -16.08 -9.46
C ASN A 48 -14.52 -16.78 -9.26
N ARG A 49 -15.61 -15.99 -9.23
CA ARG A 49 -16.96 -16.52 -8.98
C ARG A 49 -17.49 -17.41 -10.10
N LYS A 50 -17.11 -17.14 -11.35
CA LYS A 50 -17.62 -17.85 -12.53
C LYS A 50 -16.88 -19.16 -12.76
N THR A 51 -15.57 -19.18 -12.52
CA THR A 51 -14.72 -20.34 -12.84
C THR A 51 -14.27 -21.12 -11.61
N GLY A 52 -14.46 -20.59 -10.41
CA GLY A 52 -13.96 -21.17 -9.16
C GLY A 52 -12.43 -21.18 -9.01
N ARG A 53 -11.70 -20.72 -10.04
CA ARG A 53 -10.22 -20.69 -10.05
C ARG A 53 -9.71 -19.55 -9.17
N ILE A 54 -8.56 -19.77 -8.54
CA ILE A 54 -7.84 -18.74 -7.77
C ILE A 54 -6.95 -17.96 -8.74
N GLN A 55 -7.20 -16.66 -8.84
CA GLN A 55 -6.33 -15.67 -9.46
C GLN A 55 -5.35 -15.18 -8.39
N LYS A 56 -4.07 -15.11 -8.74
CA LYS A 56 -3.00 -14.70 -7.84
C LYS A 56 -2.37 -13.43 -8.36
N GLU A 57 -2.34 -12.40 -7.52
CA GLU A 57 -1.80 -11.09 -7.88
C GLU A 57 -0.74 -10.64 -6.88
N ARG A 58 0.29 -10.00 -7.42
CA ARG A 58 1.36 -9.38 -6.63
C ARG A 58 0.89 -8.03 -6.13
N VAL A 59 0.95 -7.82 -4.83
CA VAL A 59 0.43 -6.61 -4.18
C VAL A 59 1.45 -6.03 -3.20
N VAL A 60 1.30 -4.75 -2.91
CA VAL A 60 1.91 -4.09 -1.77
C VAL A 60 0.85 -3.93 -0.67
N VAL A 61 1.20 -4.37 0.53
CA VAL A 61 0.40 -4.23 1.74
C VAL A 61 1.07 -3.20 2.63
N LYS A 62 0.48 -2.01 2.69
CA LYS A 62 0.83 -1.01 3.68
C LYS A 62 0.03 -1.28 4.95
N ILE A 63 0.67 -1.25 6.10
CA ILE A 63 0.03 -1.39 7.40
C ILE A 63 0.33 -0.16 8.25
N GLU A 64 -0.60 0.18 9.13
CA GLU A 64 -0.46 1.24 10.12
C GLU A 64 -1.13 0.78 11.42
N ALA A 65 -0.51 1.04 12.57
CA ALA A 65 -1.12 0.68 13.85
C ALA A 65 -2.45 1.43 14.04
N LYS A 66 -3.50 0.72 14.50
CA LYS A 66 -4.84 1.31 14.65
C LYS A 66 -4.85 2.56 15.54
N GLU A 67 -4.06 2.53 16.61
CA GLU A 67 -4.00 3.55 17.65
C GLU A 67 -2.74 4.44 17.51
N CYS A 68 -2.27 4.69 16.29
CA CYS A 68 -1.16 5.62 16.09
C CYS A 68 -1.60 7.09 16.26
N ASP A 69 -0.69 7.93 16.72
CA ASP A 69 -0.97 9.34 17.03
C ASP A 69 -1.32 10.16 15.77
N TYR A 70 -0.79 9.76 14.61
CA TYR A 70 -0.95 10.47 13.34
C TYR A 70 -1.35 9.49 12.22
N PRO A 71 -2.62 9.06 12.15
CA PRO A 71 -3.07 8.08 11.16
C PRO A 71 -3.12 8.69 9.76
N GLN A 72 -2.30 8.16 8.85
CA GLN A 72 -2.20 8.63 7.46
C GLN A 72 -2.85 7.65 6.49
N LEU A 73 -2.93 6.37 6.84
CA LEU A 73 -3.34 5.33 5.89
C LEU A 73 -4.82 5.42 5.51
N SER A 74 -5.66 5.89 6.44
CA SER A 74 -7.09 6.15 6.16
C SER A 74 -7.29 7.34 5.22
N LEU A 75 -6.42 8.37 5.31
CA LEU A 75 -6.44 9.51 4.39
C LEU A 75 -5.98 9.07 2.99
N GLU A 76 -4.88 8.31 2.91
CA GLU A 76 -4.37 7.73 1.67
C GLU A 76 -5.43 6.86 0.98
N HIS A 77 -6.12 6.01 1.73
CA HIS A 77 -7.28 5.27 1.23
C HIS A 77 -8.34 6.19 0.61
N GLY A 78 -8.70 7.29 1.30
CA GLY A 78 -9.65 8.27 0.76
C GLY A 78 -9.22 8.88 -0.57
N PHE A 79 -7.92 9.17 -0.75
CA PHE A 79 -7.37 9.63 -2.02
C PHE A 79 -7.52 8.58 -3.12
N TYR A 80 -7.09 7.34 -2.87
CA TYR A 80 -7.21 6.26 -3.86
C TYR A 80 -8.67 5.97 -4.23
N SER A 81 -9.57 5.85 -3.24
CA SER A 81 -11.00 5.64 -3.52
C SER A 81 -11.57 6.75 -4.40
N HIS A 82 -11.22 8.01 -4.11
CA HIS A 82 -11.71 9.14 -4.90
C HIS A 82 -11.25 9.08 -6.37
N ILE A 83 -9.98 8.77 -6.60
CA ILE A 83 -9.41 8.60 -7.95
C ILE A 83 -10.13 7.46 -8.67
N HIS A 84 -10.25 6.29 -8.03
CA HIS A 84 -10.82 5.08 -8.64
C HIS A 84 -12.33 5.17 -8.90
N GLU A 85 -13.09 5.86 -8.04
CA GLU A 85 -14.55 5.98 -8.17
C GLU A 85 -15.01 7.02 -9.20
N ARG A 86 -14.23 8.11 -9.39
CA ARG A 86 -14.67 9.25 -10.22
C ARG A 86 -14.09 9.25 -11.62
N SER A 87 -13.06 8.45 -11.87
CA SER A 87 -12.46 8.43 -13.18
C SER A 87 -13.24 7.55 -14.14
N SER A 88 -13.83 8.15 -15.17
CA SER A 88 -14.39 7.41 -16.31
C SER A 88 -13.31 6.70 -17.13
N THR A 89 -12.05 7.09 -16.96
CA THR A 89 -10.86 6.51 -17.62
C THR A 89 -9.73 6.42 -16.61
N PHE A 90 -9.36 5.20 -16.20
CA PHE A 90 -8.16 5.02 -15.38
C PHE A 90 -6.95 5.41 -16.23
N ILE A 91 -6.08 6.29 -15.72
CA ILE A 91 -4.83 6.64 -16.39
C ILE A 91 -3.72 5.70 -15.93
N ASP A 92 -2.88 5.28 -16.86
CA ASP A 92 -1.66 4.54 -16.54
C ASP A 92 -0.76 5.40 -15.63
N GLY A 93 -0.12 4.77 -14.65
CA GLY A 93 0.79 5.43 -13.71
C GLY A 93 0.21 5.78 -12.34
N ILE A 94 -1.09 5.55 -12.11
CA ILE A 94 -1.66 5.50 -10.75
C ILE A 94 -1.81 4.03 -10.33
N PRO A 95 -1.36 3.64 -9.13
CA PRO A 95 -1.48 2.25 -8.67
C PRO A 95 -2.94 1.83 -8.54
N PHE A 96 -3.25 0.61 -8.97
CA PHE A 96 -4.57 0.04 -8.73
C PHE A 96 -4.83 -0.17 -7.23
N PHE A 97 -6.00 0.27 -6.77
CA PHE A 97 -6.45 0.10 -5.38
C PHE A 97 -7.27 -1.17 -5.27
N HIS A 98 -6.79 -2.16 -4.52
CA HIS A 98 -7.55 -3.39 -4.31
C HIS A 98 -8.56 -3.25 -3.17
N ARG A 99 -8.10 -2.83 -1.98
CA ARG A 99 -8.96 -2.71 -0.78
C ARG A 99 -8.27 -2.04 0.39
N PHE A 100 -9.10 -1.57 1.33
CA PHE A 100 -8.70 -1.11 2.64
C PHE A 100 -9.38 -1.95 3.73
N LEU A 101 -8.58 -2.52 4.63
CA LEU A 101 -9.02 -3.39 5.72
C LEU A 101 -8.79 -2.66 7.04
N LYS A 102 -9.85 -2.37 7.78
CA LYS A 102 -9.80 -1.66 9.06
C LYS A 102 -9.72 -2.66 10.21
N ASP A 103 -8.98 -2.30 11.26
CA ASP A 103 -8.93 -3.02 12.55
C ASP A 103 -8.60 -4.52 12.42
N VAL A 104 -7.65 -4.84 11.56
CA VAL A 104 -7.16 -6.20 11.33
C VAL A 104 -6.27 -6.63 12.48
N LYS A 105 -6.55 -7.80 13.05
CA LYS A 105 -5.67 -8.45 14.02
C LYS A 105 -4.52 -9.14 13.30
N LEU A 106 -3.30 -8.65 13.46
CA LEU A 106 -2.09 -9.26 12.92
C LEU A 106 -1.21 -9.84 14.03
N GLU A 107 -0.48 -10.89 13.67
CA GLU A 107 0.50 -11.51 14.54
C GLU A 107 1.86 -10.84 14.31
N TYR A 108 2.59 -10.55 15.38
CA TYR A 108 3.93 -10.00 15.27
C TYR A 108 4.86 -10.50 16.38
N ARG A 109 6.16 -10.47 16.10
CA ARG A 109 7.23 -10.65 17.08
C ARG A 109 8.06 -9.39 17.22
N LEU A 110 8.78 -9.23 18.32
CA LEU A 110 9.71 -8.12 18.48
C LEU A 110 11.06 -8.49 17.87
N LYS A 111 11.71 -7.56 17.17
CA LYS A 111 13.06 -7.76 16.61
C LYS A 111 14.08 -8.14 17.69
N LYS A 112 13.99 -7.51 18.88
CA LYS A 112 14.86 -7.80 20.02
C LYS A 112 14.62 -9.18 20.66
N ALA A 113 13.50 -9.83 20.34
CA ALA A 113 13.13 -11.13 20.89
C ALA A 113 12.40 -11.97 19.81
N PRO A 114 13.11 -12.38 18.75
CA PRO A 114 12.49 -13.00 17.57
C PRO A 114 11.96 -14.41 17.86
N ASN A 115 12.44 -15.06 18.92
CA ASN A 115 12.02 -16.40 19.34
C ASN A 115 10.95 -16.38 20.44
N ALA A 116 10.53 -15.19 20.90
CA ALA A 116 9.47 -15.09 21.89
C ALA A 116 8.12 -15.52 21.31
N ALA A 117 7.18 -15.83 22.21
CA ALA A 117 5.80 -16.10 21.83
C ALA A 117 5.25 -14.94 20.99
N PRO A 118 4.49 -15.24 19.92
CA PRO A 118 3.90 -14.21 19.08
C PRO A 118 2.95 -13.32 19.88
N ARG A 119 2.95 -12.03 19.54
CA ARG A 119 2.02 -11.03 20.05
C ARG A 119 0.98 -10.71 18.98
N PHE A 120 -0.13 -10.12 19.39
CA PHE A 120 -1.17 -9.68 18.48
C PHE A 120 -1.40 -8.19 18.61
N GLY A 121 -1.54 -7.51 17.48
CA GLY A 121 -1.83 -6.08 17.40
C GLY A 121 -2.97 -5.80 16.44
N ARG A 122 -3.57 -4.62 16.53
CA ARG A 122 -4.61 -4.15 15.61
C ARG A 122 -4.02 -3.13 14.63
N PHE A 123 -4.27 -3.35 13.35
CA PHE A 123 -3.69 -2.57 12.26
C PHE A 123 -4.76 -2.21 11.23
N ASN A 124 -4.60 -1.06 10.60
CA ASN A 124 -5.24 -0.78 9.32
C ASN A 124 -4.31 -1.24 8.20
N CYS A 125 -4.87 -1.84 7.15
CA CYS A 125 -4.12 -2.33 6.01
C CYS A 125 -4.66 -1.75 4.70
N LEU A 126 -3.79 -1.16 3.90
CA LEU A 126 -4.08 -0.69 2.54
C LEU A 126 -3.36 -1.60 1.54
N VAL A 127 -4.12 -2.15 0.60
CA VAL A 127 -3.65 -3.13 -0.38
C VAL A 127 -3.75 -2.51 -1.75
N ILE A 128 -2.60 -2.35 -2.38
CA ILE A 128 -2.44 -1.73 -3.71
C ILE A 128 -1.58 -2.64 -4.59
N GLU A 129 -1.62 -2.39 -5.89
CA GLU A 129 -0.78 -3.04 -6.88
C GLU A 129 0.71 -3.00 -6.50
N GLU A 130 1.46 -4.09 -6.77
CA GLU A 130 2.92 -4.06 -6.68
C GLU A 130 3.50 -3.35 -7.92
N LEU A 131 4.06 -2.15 -7.71
CA LEU A 131 4.77 -1.41 -8.76
C LEU A 131 6.21 -1.89 -8.94
N GLY A 132 6.81 -1.48 -10.05
CA GLY A 132 8.23 -1.66 -10.33
C GLY A 132 9.16 -0.81 -9.46
N LEU A 133 10.37 -0.59 -9.95
CA LEU A 133 11.38 0.20 -9.24
C LEU A 133 10.98 1.67 -9.16
N ASP A 134 11.34 2.32 -8.04
CA ASP A 134 11.24 3.78 -7.96
C ASP A 134 12.32 4.46 -8.82
N LEU A 135 12.11 5.75 -9.13
CA LEU A 135 13.03 6.51 -9.98
C LEU A 135 14.45 6.63 -9.40
N SER A 136 14.61 6.57 -8.08
CA SER A 136 15.93 6.61 -7.44
C SER A 136 16.68 5.31 -7.70
N ASP A 137 16.01 4.17 -7.63
CA ASP A 137 16.58 2.87 -7.93
C ASP A 137 16.83 2.68 -9.43
N VAL A 138 15.94 3.22 -10.29
CA VAL A 138 16.21 3.29 -11.73
C VAL A 138 17.46 4.12 -11.99
N ARG A 139 17.59 5.31 -11.40
CA ARG A 139 18.74 6.21 -11.58
C ARG A 139 20.07 5.54 -11.23
N LYS A 140 20.11 4.74 -10.15
CA LYS A 140 21.31 3.99 -9.71
C LYS A 140 21.78 2.95 -10.72
N LYS A 141 20.93 2.48 -11.63
CA LYS A 141 21.32 1.54 -12.70
C LYS A 141 22.06 2.20 -13.85
N PHE A 142 22.14 3.54 -13.87
CA PHE A 142 22.80 4.30 -14.93
C PHE A 142 23.93 5.14 -14.33
N ASP A 143 25.15 4.60 -14.34
CA ASP A 143 26.34 5.22 -13.72
C ASP A 143 26.57 6.67 -14.18
N GLN A 144 26.27 6.98 -15.44
CA GLN A 144 26.54 8.30 -16.04
C GLN A 144 25.36 9.28 -15.99
N GLY A 145 24.14 8.82 -15.73
CA GLY A 145 22.98 9.64 -16.10
C GLY A 145 21.83 8.82 -16.62
N LEU A 146 20.59 9.20 -16.29
CA LEU A 146 19.51 8.89 -17.22
C LEU A 146 19.75 9.71 -18.49
N PRO A 147 19.69 9.10 -19.69
CA PRO A 147 19.79 9.83 -20.94
C PRO A 147 18.75 10.94 -21.03
N PHE A 148 19.08 12.04 -21.71
CA PHE A 148 18.17 13.20 -21.82
C PHE A 148 16.79 12.82 -22.41
N GLY A 149 16.75 11.94 -23.41
CA GLY A 149 15.47 11.46 -23.97
C GLY A 149 14.58 10.80 -22.92
N VAL A 150 15.16 10.00 -22.01
CA VAL A 150 14.42 9.36 -20.91
C VAL A 150 13.87 10.41 -19.93
N TRP A 151 14.60 11.50 -19.68
CA TRP A 151 14.09 12.61 -18.86
C TRP A 151 12.88 13.29 -19.50
N VAL A 152 12.91 13.52 -20.81
CA VAL A 152 11.79 14.12 -21.54
C VAL A 152 10.55 13.23 -21.41
N ASP A 153 10.70 11.93 -21.65
CA ASP A 153 9.59 10.96 -21.54
C ASP A 153 9.02 10.89 -20.13
N LEU A 154 9.88 10.88 -19.10
CA LEU A 154 9.45 10.89 -17.69
C LEU A 154 8.69 12.17 -17.35
N ILE A 155 9.16 13.32 -17.81
CA ILE A 155 8.52 14.61 -17.55
C ILE A 155 7.12 14.64 -18.17
N ILE A 156 6.96 14.17 -19.42
CA ILE A 156 5.67 14.10 -20.11
C ILE A 156 4.69 13.25 -19.29
N GLN A 157 5.11 12.04 -18.89
CA GLN A 157 4.27 11.13 -18.10
C GLN A 157 3.86 11.75 -16.74
N ILE A 158 4.80 12.39 -16.04
CA ILE A 158 4.51 13.06 -14.77
C ILE A 158 3.49 14.19 -14.97
N PHE A 159 3.65 15.01 -16.01
CA PHE A 159 2.71 16.09 -16.30
C PHE A 159 1.30 15.56 -16.61
N ASP A 160 1.19 14.45 -17.32
CA ASP A 160 -0.11 13.85 -17.63
C ASP A 160 -0.81 13.30 -16.38
N ILE A 161 -0.05 12.62 -15.50
CA ILE A 161 -0.56 12.19 -14.18
C ILE A 161 -0.97 13.40 -13.34
N MET A 162 -0.15 14.46 -13.29
CA MET A 162 -0.48 15.67 -12.54
C MET A 162 -1.75 16.34 -13.07
N LYS A 163 -1.84 16.58 -14.39
CA LYS A 163 -3.04 17.15 -15.01
C LYS A 163 -4.28 16.36 -14.64
N TYR A 164 -4.18 15.03 -14.66
CA TYR A 164 -5.25 14.14 -14.24
C TYR A 164 -5.63 14.36 -12.77
N LEU A 165 -4.67 14.34 -11.84
CA LEU A 165 -4.92 14.53 -10.40
C LEU A 165 -5.51 15.93 -10.07
N PHE A 166 -5.17 16.96 -10.85
CA PHE A 166 -5.65 18.32 -10.64
C PHE A 166 -6.98 18.63 -11.33
N LYS A 167 -7.39 17.84 -12.34
CA LYS A 167 -8.65 18.03 -13.08
C LYS A 167 -9.88 18.00 -12.17
N ASP A 168 -9.85 17.16 -11.13
CA ASP A 168 -11.02 16.89 -10.29
C ASP A 168 -10.99 17.56 -8.91
N ARG A 169 -10.08 18.53 -8.68
CA ARG A 169 -9.88 19.15 -7.35
C ARG A 169 -9.73 18.10 -6.23
N VAL A 170 -9.07 16.97 -6.52
CA VAL A 170 -8.88 15.86 -5.56
C VAL A 170 -8.34 16.37 -4.21
N PHE A 171 -7.50 17.40 -4.24
CA PHE A 171 -6.93 18.08 -3.07
C PHE A 171 -7.90 18.94 -2.24
N LEU A 172 -9.00 19.43 -2.82
CA LEU A 172 -9.87 20.44 -2.19
C LEU A 172 -11.06 19.83 -1.43
N ILE A 173 -11.44 18.58 -1.74
CA ILE A 173 -12.64 17.93 -1.18
C ILE A 173 -12.35 17.18 0.13
N ILE A 174 -11.13 16.68 0.34
CA ILE A 174 -10.77 15.90 1.54
C ILE A 174 -10.74 16.79 2.80
N ASN A 175 -10.38 18.08 2.66
CA ASN A 175 -10.44 19.05 3.77
C ASN A 175 -11.87 19.46 4.18
N LEU A 176 -12.87 19.24 3.33
CA LEU A 176 -14.26 19.62 3.63
C LEU A 176 -15.07 18.48 4.27
N ARG A 177 -14.70 17.21 4.04
CA ARG A 177 -15.41 16.05 4.60
C ARG A 177 -14.98 15.66 6.02
N ASN A 178 -13.82 16.10 6.48
CA ASN A 178 -13.34 15.82 7.85
C ASN A 178 -13.77 16.89 8.89
N ASN A 179 -14.57 17.88 8.50
CA ASN A 179 -15.09 18.94 9.37
C ASN A 179 -16.61 18.82 9.65
N HIS A 180 -17.21 17.65 9.42
CA HIS A 180 -18.61 17.35 9.72
C HIS A 180 -18.78 15.99 10.40
#